data_AF-A0A0A8X0A3-F1
#
_entry.id   AF-A0A0A8X0A3-F1
#
_cell.length_a   1.000
_cell.length_b   1.000
_cell.length_c   1.000
_cell.angle_alpha   90.00
_cell.angle_beta   90.00
_cell.angle_gamma   90.00
#
_symmetry.space_group_name_H-M   'P 1'
#
loop_
_entity.id
_entity.type
_entity.pdbx_description
1 polymer ?
#
loop_
_entity_poly.entity_id
_entity_poly.type
_entity_poly.pdbx_seq_one_letter_code
_entity_poly.pdbx_strand_id
1 'polypeptide(L)'
;MFDVTEQGNFDGRNILHLPVSLEEFSAEEGISPDIVAADLLRWRGSILRVRGERVRPFRDEKIITAWNSLMITALARGYAVIGNERYLEAAVRAVEFILDSLTGTSSRLMRSYYLGKTSGKGFLEDYANFVGALIELHQVTFTDRYLEQASHFATEMLRIFGTDNSGALFESGNDGEKLLVKHISSHDGVMPSGNSMAALALLRLGRITGDSFFSKRGEAILRSFMGTVAQAPTNSLYFLSALDFSDSPEYTVTISGERNELKPFLCLLYSKFIPNAVFRYAGKGEAGNYQTLEGRPTVYVCAKNACYQPVNRIEALSTLLEEIT
;
A
#
# COMPACT_ATOMS: atom_id res chain seq x y z
N MET A 1 34.32 15.83 -4.76
CA MET A 1 32.96 15.28 -5.02
C MET A 1 32.65 13.98 -4.29
N PHE A 2 33.38 12.86 -4.47
CA PHE A 2 32.99 11.56 -3.87
C PHE A 2 33.59 11.25 -2.47
N ASP A 3 34.06 12.28 -1.76
CA ASP A 3 34.72 12.15 -0.46
C ASP A 3 35.85 11.10 -0.42
N VAL A 4 36.70 11.08 -1.45
CA VAL A 4 37.82 10.12 -1.53
C VAL A 4 39.02 10.71 -0.82
N THR A 5 39.54 10.00 0.18
CA THR A 5 40.74 10.38 0.93
C THR A 5 41.84 9.32 0.79
N GLU A 6 43.08 9.70 1.06
CA GLU A 6 44.23 8.78 1.00
C GLU A 6 44.16 7.68 2.07
N GLN A 7 43.67 8.02 3.28
CA GLN A 7 43.50 7.08 4.38
C GLN A 7 42.22 6.24 4.30
N GLY A 8 41.29 6.59 3.41
CA GLY A 8 39.93 6.07 3.39
C GLY A 8 38.98 6.87 4.29
N ASN A 9 37.69 6.86 3.95
CA ASN A 9 36.64 7.55 4.70
C ASN A 9 35.82 6.60 5.60
N PHE A 10 36.04 5.29 5.51
CA PHE A 10 35.42 4.28 6.37
C PHE A 10 36.30 3.03 6.50
N ASP A 11 36.71 2.67 7.72
CA ASP A 11 37.52 1.49 8.03
C ASP A 11 38.75 1.29 7.11
N GLY A 12 39.47 2.39 6.82
CA GLY A 12 40.65 2.37 5.95
C GLY A 12 40.33 2.17 4.45
N ARG A 13 39.05 2.26 4.06
CA ARG A 13 38.56 2.15 2.69
C ARG A 13 37.77 3.40 2.30
N ASN A 14 37.66 3.66 1.00
CA ASN A 14 36.79 4.72 0.49
C ASN A 14 35.41 4.16 0.11
N ILE A 15 34.38 4.56 0.87
CA ILE A 15 32.97 4.40 0.52
C ILE A 15 32.52 5.67 -0.20
N LEU A 16 32.40 5.56 -1.52
CA LEU A 16 31.99 6.66 -2.38
C LEU A 16 30.56 7.11 -2.03
N HIS A 17 30.42 8.36 -1.61
CA HIS A 17 29.13 9.02 -1.40
C HIS A 17 29.26 10.49 -1.83
N LEU A 18 28.14 11.20 -1.95
CA LEU A 18 28.13 12.63 -2.27
C LEU A 18 27.84 13.39 -0.96
N PRO A 19 28.86 14.00 -0.31
CA PRO A 19 28.67 14.71 0.95
C PRO A 19 28.02 16.09 0.77
N VAL A 20 28.06 16.61 -0.46
CA VAL A 20 27.50 17.91 -0.85
C VAL A 20 26.66 17.76 -2.12
N SER A 21 25.75 18.71 -2.33
CA SER A 21 24.96 18.81 -3.55
C SER A 21 25.82 19.14 -4.77
N LEU A 22 25.25 18.94 -5.95
CA LEU A 22 25.89 19.26 -7.22
C LEU A 22 26.14 20.76 -7.33
N GLU A 23 25.19 21.55 -6.85
CA GLU A 23 25.18 23.00 -6.81
C GLU A 23 26.28 23.54 -5.89
N GLU A 24 26.38 23.00 -4.67
CA GLU A 24 27.42 23.38 -3.70
C GLU A 24 28.82 23.06 -4.24
N PHE A 25 29.02 21.84 -4.75
CA PHE A 25 30.31 21.44 -5.32
C PHE A 25 30.70 22.30 -6.53
N SER A 26 29.73 22.63 -7.39
CA SER A 26 29.94 23.49 -8.56
C SER A 26 30.38 24.90 -8.15
N ALA A 27 29.75 25.44 -7.09
CA ALA A 27 30.08 26.75 -6.56
C ALA A 27 31.47 26.80 -5.90
N GLU A 28 31.84 25.78 -5.12
CA GLU A 28 33.17 25.70 -4.49
C GLU A 28 34.31 25.56 -5.50
N GLU A 29 34.13 24.70 -6.51
CA GLU A 29 35.19 24.39 -7.50
C GLU A 29 35.21 25.35 -8.70
N GLY A 30 34.22 26.25 -8.81
CA GLY A 30 34.10 27.18 -9.94
C GLY A 30 33.82 26.49 -11.27
N ILE A 31 33.12 25.35 -11.26
CA ILE A 31 32.77 24.56 -12.45
C ILE A 31 31.27 24.71 -12.72
N SER A 32 30.87 24.75 -13.99
CA SER A 32 29.43 24.77 -14.34
C SER A 32 28.71 23.50 -13.85
N PRO A 33 27.51 23.62 -13.25
CA PRO A 33 26.69 22.48 -12.84
C PRO A 33 26.43 21.47 -13.95
N ASP A 34 26.25 21.93 -15.19
CA ASP A 34 26.01 21.04 -16.34
C ASP A 34 27.23 20.15 -16.65
N ILE A 35 28.43 20.71 -16.50
CA ILE A 35 29.70 19.97 -16.68
C ILE A 35 29.84 18.93 -15.58
N VAL A 36 29.64 19.33 -14.32
CA VAL A 36 29.72 18.40 -13.18
C VAL A 36 28.68 17.28 -13.30
N ALA A 37 27.47 17.59 -13.77
CA ALA A 37 26.41 16.60 -13.99
C ALA A 37 26.78 15.59 -15.09
N ALA A 38 27.32 16.06 -16.22
CA ALA A 38 27.81 15.20 -17.30
C ALA A 38 28.98 14.29 -16.84
N ASP A 39 29.89 14.85 -16.05
CA ASP A 39 31.01 14.13 -15.44
C ASP A 39 30.54 13.07 -14.45
N LEU A 40 29.57 13.41 -13.59
CA LEU A 40 28.98 12.50 -12.63
C LEU A 40 28.31 11.30 -13.33
N LEU A 41 27.59 11.53 -14.42
CA LEU A 41 27.00 10.45 -15.23
C LEU A 41 28.07 9.51 -15.79
N ARG A 42 29.14 10.08 -16.35
CA ARG A 42 30.27 9.31 -16.89
C ARG A 42 30.97 8.49 -15.80
N TRP A 43 31.27 9.10 -14.65
CA TRP A 43 31.91 8.42 -13.52
C TRP A 43 31.04 7.30 -12.95
N ARG A 44 29.73 7.55 -12.76
CA ARG A 44 28.76 6.52 -12.35
C ARG A 44 28.74 5.34 -13.32
N GLY A 45 28.78 5.61 -14.63
CA GLY A 45 28.88 4.57 -15.66
C GLY A 45 30.14 3.72 -15.54
N SER A 46 31.30 4.36 -15.33
CA SER A 46 32.58 3.65 -15.13
C SER A 46 32.59 2.82 -13.84
N ILE A 47 32.12 3.38 -12.72
CA ILE A 47 32.01 2.66 -11.44
C ILE A 47 31.05 1.47 -11.56
N LEU A 48 29.92 1.65 -12.24
CA LEU A 48 28.93 0.59 -12.46
C LEU A 48 29.53 -0.56 -13.29
N ARG A 49 30.33 -0.25 -14.31
CA ARG A 49 31.02 -1.26 -15.14
C ARG A 49 31.92 -2.15 -14.29
N VAL A 50 32.81 -1.55 -13.49
CA VAL A 50 33.71 -2.27 -12.58
C VAL A 50 32.93 -3.02 -11.49
N ARG A 51 31.87 -2.43 -10.93
CA ARG A 51 30.99 -3.15 -9.97
C ARG A 51 30.28 -4.34 -10.61
N GLY A 52 29.98 -4.26 -11.91
CA GLY A 52 29.32 -5.32 -12.68
C GLY A 52 30.18 -6.57 -12.88
N GLU A 53 31.51 -6.45 -12.74
CA GLU A 53 32.46 -7.57 -12.81
C GLU A 53 32.47 -8.42 -11.53
N ARG A 54 31.93 -7.90 -10.42
CA ARG A 54 31.84 -8.63 -9.16
C ARG A 54 30.80 -9.75 -9.29
N VAL A 55 31.11 -10.90 -8.70
CA VAL A 55 30.12 -11.97 -8.51
C VAL A 55 28.93 -11.38 -7.78
N ARG A 56 27.75 -11.39 -8.43
CA ARG A 56 26.53 -10.89 -7.81
C ARG A 56 26.16 -11.82 -6.64
N PRO A 57 25.68 -11.27 -5.51
CA PRO A 57 25.07 -12.11 -4.48
C PRO A 57 23.98 -12.98 -5.10
N PHE A 58 23.84 -14.21 -4.59
CA PHE A 58 22.74 -15.08 -4.99
C PHE A 58 21.42 -14.34 -4.76
N ARG A 59 20.54 -14.37 -5.77
CA ARG A 59 19.22 -13.78 -5.69
C ARG A 59 18.22 -14.90 -5.45
N ASP A 60 17.47 -14.81 -4.36
CA ASP A 60 16.27 -15.65 -4.20
C ASP A 60 15.24 -15.22 -5.26
N GLU A 61 14.90 -16.14 -6.17
CA GLU A 61 13.93 -15.89 -7.24
C GLU A 61 12.50 -16.28 -6.85
N LYS A 62 12.29 -16.67 -5.58
CA LYS A 62 10.97 -17.01 -5.07
C LYS A 62 10.09 -15.77 -4.99
N ILE A 63 8.92 -15.87 -5.59
CA ILE A 63 7.85 -14.88 -5.50
C ILE A 63 6.97 -15.30 -4.33
N ILE A 64 6.91 -14.48 -3.28
CA ILE A 64 6.08 -14.73 -2.09
C ILE A 64 4.90 -13.76 -2.10
N THR A 65 3.68 -14.27 -1.91
CA THR A 65 2.43 -13.51 -1.99
C THR A 65 2.40 -12.32 -1.03
N ALA A 66 2.66 -12.53 0.27
CA ALA A 66 2.70 -11.44 1.24
C ALA A 66 3.69 -10.33 0.85
N TRP A 67 4.93 -10.68 0.45
CA TRP A 67 5.96 -9.70 0.12
C TRP A 67 5.67 -8.93 -1.17
N ASN A 68 5.13 -9.61 -2.19
CA ASN A 68 4.72 -8.96 -3.42
C ASN A 68 3.50 -8.05 -3.18
N SER A 69 2.61 -8.41 -2.26
CA SER A 69 1.47 -7.58 -1.87
C SER A 69 1.91 -6.29 -1.14
N LEU A 70 2.93 -6.38 -0.28
CA LEU A 70 3.58 -5.18 0.30
C LEU A 70 4.20 -4.30 -0.80
N MET A 71 4.89 -4.91 -1.77
CA MET A 71 5.45 -4.19 -2.91
C MET A 71 4.36 -3.51 -3.75
N ILE A 72 3.26 -4.20 -4.06
CA ILE A 72 2.12 -3.65 -4.80
C ILE A 72 1.55 -2.44 -4.07
N THR A 73 1.36 -2.53 -2.75
CA THR A 73 0.89 -1.42 -1.91
C THR A 73 1.83 -0.22 -2.02
N ALA A 74 3.14 -0.44 -1.90
CA ALA A 74 4.13 0.63 -2.00
C ALA A 74 4.16 1.28 -3.40
N LEU A 75 4.08 0.47 -4.46
CA LEU A 75 4.05 0.95 -5.85
C LEU A 75 2.77 1.74 -6.16
N ALA A 76 1.61 1.25 -5.71
CA ALA A 76 0.33 1.95 -5.88
C ALA A 76 0.36 3.31 -5.18
N ARG A 77 0.78 3.37 -3.91
CA ARG A 77 0.94 4.63 -3.17
C ARG A 77 1.98 5.56 -3.79
N GLY A 78 3.11 5.01 -4.24
CA GLY A 78 4.15 5.76 -4.93
C GLY A 78 3.65 6.38 -6.24
N TYR A 79 2.84 5.64 -7.02
CA TYR A 79 2.16 6.19 -8.19
C TYR A 79 1.19 7.31 -7.81
N ALA A 80 0.39 7.11 -6.77
CA ALA A 80 -0.60 8.10 -6.31
C ALA A 80 0.03 9.46 -6.01
N VAL A 81 1.21 9.47 -5.38
CA VAL A 81 1.91 10.69 -4.97
C VAL A 81 2.77 11.28 -6.10
N ILE A 82 3.50 10.45 -6.84
CA ILE A 82 4.56 10.89 -7.79
C ILE A 82 4.04 10.95 -9.23
N GLY A 83 2.95 10.25 -9.55
CA GLY A 83 2.39 10.17 -10.89
C GLY A 83 3.24 9.38 -11.89
N ASN A 84 4.21 8.58 -11.43
CA ASN A 84 5.06 7.77 -12.30
C ASN A 84 4.35 6.47 -12.71
N GLU A 85 3.87 6.44 -13.96
CA GLU A 85 3.11 5.32 -14.54
C GLU A 85 3.84 3.97 -14.42
N ARG A 86 5.18 3.94 -14.39
CA ARG A 86 5.96 2.69 -14.22
C ARG A 86 5.64 1.96 -12.93
N TYR A 87 5.29 2.69 -11.87
CA TYR A 87 4.91 2.10 -10.60
C TYR A 87 3.53 1.45 -10.67
N LEU A 88 2.56 2.14 -11.28
CA LEU A 88 1.23 1.59 -11.50
C LEU A 88 1.28 0.34 -12.37
N GLU A 89 1.97 0.40 -13.50
CA GLU A 89 2.11 -0.76 -14.39
C GLU A 89 2.76 -1.96 -13.70
N ALA A 90 3.77 -1.73 -12.86
CA ALA A 90 4.41 -2.78 -12.08
C ALA A 90 3.46 -3.38 -11.03
N ALA A 91 2.68 -2.55 -10.33
CA ALA A 91 1.68 -2.99 -9.37
C ALA A 91 0.59 -3.84 -10.05
N VAL A 92 0.05 -3.37 -11.18
CA VAL A 92 -0.95 -4.09 -11.97
C VAL A 92 -0.41 -5.44 -12.42
N ARG A 93 0.78 -5.49 -13.05
CA ARG A 93 1.39 -6.76 -13.48
C ARG A 93 1.57 -7.75 -12.34
N ALA A 94 1.97 -7.27 -11.15
CA ALA A 94 2.15 -8.12 -9.99
C ALA A 94 0.82 -8.66 -9.44
N VAL A 95 -0.25 -7.86 -9.42
CA VAL A 95 -1.59 -8.32 -9.05
C VAL A 95 -2.09 -9.37 -10.03
N GLU A 96 -2.03 -9.11 -11.33
CA GLU A 96 -2.47 -10.08 -12.34
C GLU A 96 -1.65 -11.38 -12.25
N PHE A 97 -0.33 -11.30 -11.99
CA PHE A 97 0.47 -12.50 -11.75
C PHE A 97 -0.01 -13.30 -10.52
N ILE A 98 -0.36 -12.63 -9.41
CA ILE A 98 -0.86 -13.32 -8.22
C ILE A 98 -2.21 -13.99 -8.49
N LEU A 99 -3.11 -13.29 -9.20
CA LEU A 99 -4.41 -13.84 -9.59
C LEU A 99 -4.25 -15.04 -10.53
N ASP A 100 -3.41 -14.93 -11.56
CA ASP A 100 -3.27 -15.96 -12.58
C ASP A 100 -2.41 -17.15 -12.11
N SER A 101 -1.25 -16.88 -11.52
CA SER A 101 -0.24 -17.92 -11.23
C SER A 101 -0.29 -18.44 -9.79
N LEU A 102 -0.67 -17.61 -8.81
CA LEU A 102 -0.72 -17.98 -7.39
C LEU A 102 -2.13 -18.30 -6.90
N THR A 103 -3.16 -18.04 -7.70
CA THR A 103 -4.54 -18.44 -7.41
C THR A 103 -5.04 -19.37 -8.52
N GLY A 104 -4.87 -18.96 -9.78
CA GLY A 104 -5.22 -19.76 -10.96
C GLY A 104 -6.70 -20.10 -10.99
N THR A 105 -7.03 -21.35 -11.32
CA THR A 105 -8.42 -21.83 -11.35
C THR A 105 -8.94 -22.25 -9.96
N SER A 106 -8.10 -22.19 -8.92
CA SER A 106 -8.52 -22.46 -7.54
C SER A 106 -9.06 -21.19 -6.91
N SER A 107 -9.96 -21.28 -5.94
CA SER A 107 -10.28 -20.15 -5.05
C SER A 107 -9.23 -19.96 -3.93
N ARG A 108 -8.20 -20.83 -3.88
CA ARG A 108 -7.18 -20.82 -2.83
C ARG A 108 -5.92 -20.10 -3.30
N LEU A 109 -5.57 -19.04 -2.58
CA LEU A 109 -4.31 -18.32 -2.76
C LEU A 109 -3.13 -19.16 -2.23
N MET A 110 -2.10 -19.30 -3.07
CA MET A 110 -0.85 -19.99 -2.76
C MET A 110 0.16 -19.02 -2.15
N ARG A 111 1.09 -19.53 -1.34
CA ARG A 111 2.09 -18.72 -0.65
C ARG A 111 3.22 -18.27 -1.58
N SER A 112 3.68 -19.19 -2.42
CA SER A 112 4.90 -18.94 -3.19
C SER A 112 4.89 -19.54 -4.58
N TYR A 113 5.65 -18.92 -5.46
CA TYR A 113 5.93 -19.38 -6.81
C TYR A 113 7.44 -19.39 -7.04
N TYR A 114 7.96 -20.49 -7.56
CA TYR A 114 9.38 -20.66 -7.85
C TYR A 114 9.56 -21.60 -9.05
N LEU A 115 10.33 -21.15 -10.05
CA LEU A 115 10.66 -21.91 -11.26
C LEU A 115 9.46 -22.61 -11.92
N GLY A 116 8.38 -21.87 -12.18
CA GLY A 116 7.20 -22.42 -12.87
C GLY A 116 6.17 -23.10 -11.97
N LYS A 117 6.45 -23.22 -10.66
CA LYS A 117 5.65 -24.04 -9.74
C LYS A 117 5.19 -23.24 -8.54
N THR A 118 3.92 -23.40 -8.18
CA THR A 118 3.39 -22.93 -6.90
C THR A 118 3.75 -23.89 -5.78
N SER A 119 3.92 -23.36 -4.57
CA SER A 119 4.19 -24.17 -3.37
C SER A 119 3.63 -23.50 -2.12
N GLY A 120 3.03 -24.33 -1.26
CA GLY A 120 2.44 -23.93 0.02
C GLY A 120 1.10 -23.20 -0.14
N LYS A 121 0.14 -23.55 0.72
CA LYS A 121 -1.09 -22.76 0.84
C LYS A 121 -0.77 -21.42 1.51
N GLY A 122 -1.42 -20.35 1.06
CA GLY A 122 -1.27 -19.03 1.67
C GLY A 122 -1.71 -19.04 3.13
N PHE A 123 -0.97 -18.31 3.96
CA PHE A 123 -1.28 -18.08 5.38
C PHE A 123 -2.11 -16.80 5.53
N LEU A 124 -2.52 -16.50 6.76
CA LEU A 124 -3.30 -15.29 7.06
C LEU A 124 -2.60 -14.02 6.54
N GLU A 125 -1.28 -13.94 6.69
CA GLU A 125 -0.48 -12.80 6.22
C GLU A 125 -0.54 -12.61 4.70
N ASP A 126 -0.61 -13.70 3.93
CA ASP A 126 -0.67 -13.65 2.46
C ASP A 126 -2.00 -13.05 2.02
N TYR A 127 -3.10 -13.45 2.67
CA TYR A 127 -4.44 -12.91 2.40
C TYR A 127 -4.58 -11.47 2.86
N ALA A 128 -4.20 -11.16 4.09
CA ALA A 128 -4.38 -9.83 4.66
C ALA A 128 -3.60 -8.78 3.86
N ASN A 129 -2.35 -9.08 3.48
CA ASN A 129 -1.58 -8.19 2.62
C ASN A 129 -2.18 -8.08 1.22
N PHE A 130 -2.63 -9.18 0.62
CA PHE A 130 -3.17 -9.14 -0.75
C PHE A 130 -4.49 -8.37 -0.82
N VAL A 131 -5.39 -8.53 0.16
CA VAL A 131 -6.61 -7.71 0.29
C VAL A 131 -6.25 -6.23 0.41
N GLY A 132 -5.28 -5.89 1.28
CA GLY A 132 -4.77 -4.53 1.40
C GLY A 132 -4.23 -3.97 0.07
N ALA A 133 -3.43 -4.76 -0.65
CA ALA A 133 -2.87 -4.39 -1.93
C ALA A 133 -3.93 -4.15 -3.01
N LEU A 134 -4.97 -4.99 -3.06
CA LEU A 134 -6.11 -4.83 -3.97
C LEU A 134 -6.91 -3.57 -3.66
N ILE A 135 -7.12 -3.24 -2.37
CA ILE A 135 -7.74 -1.99 -1.95
C ILE A 135 -6.91 -0.79 -2.43
N GLU A 136 -5.58 -0.81 -2.22
CA GLU A 136 -4.72 0.29 -2.65
C GLU A 136 -4.71 0.45 -4.17
N LEU A 137 -4.65 -0.65 -4.91
CA LEU A 137 -4.71 -0.60 -6.37
C LEU A 137 -6.06 -0.09 -6.87
N HIS A 138 -7.16 -0.49 -6.22
CA HIS A 138 -8.48 0.08 -6.51
C HIS A 138 -8.52 1.58 -6.26
N GLN A 139 -7.99 2.07 -5.14
CA GLN A 139 -8.06 3.51 -4.83
C GLN A 139 -7.35 4.39 -5.86
N VAL A 140 -6.26 3.90 -6.46
CA VAL A 140 -5.50 4.68 -7.45
C VAL A 140 -5.97 4.50 -8.90
N THR A 141 -6.69 3.41 -9.19
CA THR A 141 -7.21 3.12 -10.55
C THR A 141 -8.70 3.32 -10.70
N PHE A 142 -9.43 3.27 -9.57
CA PHE A 142 -10.87 3.08 -9.48
C PHE A 142 -11.38 1.93 -10.34
N THR A 143 -10.60 0.87 -10.52
CA THR A 143 -11.03 -0.33 -11.24
C THR A 143 -11.81 -1.24 -10.29
N ASP A 144 -13.09 -1.44 -10.55
CA ASP A 144 -14.01 -2.14 -9.65
C ASP A 144 -13.61 -3.62 -9.44
N ARG A 145 -13.07 -4.26 -10.47
CA ARG A 145 -12.54 -5.64 -10.38
C ARG A 145 -11.59 -5.82 -9.19
N TYR A 146 -10.74 -4.84 -8.87
CA TYR A 146 -9.81 -4.98 -7.74
C TYR A 146 -10.53 -4.94 -6.39
N LEU A 147 -11.58 -4.13 -6.25
CA LEU A 147 -12.40 -4.08 -5.04
C LEU A 147 -13.26 -5.33 -4.87
N GLU A 148 -13.79 -5.87 -5.98
CA GLU A 148 -14.49 -7.16 -6.01
C GLU A 148 -13.58 -8.30 -5.56
N GLN A 149 -12.36 -8.36 -6.11
CA GLN A 149 -11.35 -9.33 -5.69
C GLN A 149 -10.96 -9.13 -4.21
N ALA A 150 -10.79 -7.90 -3.74
CA ALA A 150 -10.51 -7.64 -2.33
C ALA A 150 -11.61 -8.20 -1.42
N SER A 151 -12.88 -8.01 -1.81
CA SER A 151 -14.04 -8.54 -1.11
C SER A 151 -14.10 -10.08 -1.13
N HIS A 152 -13.78 -10.68 -2.27
CA HIS A 152 -13.68 -12.13 -2.41
C HIS A 152 -12.61 -12.72 -1.49
N PHE A 153 -11.37 -12.22 -1.57
CA PHE A 153 -10.27 -12.72 -0.75
C PHE A 153 -10.46 -12.41 0.74
N ALA A 154 -11.08 -11.29 1.11
CA ALA A 154 -11.44 -11.01 2.50
C ALA A 154 -12.46 -12.03 3.04
N THR A 155 -13.45 -12.39 2.23
CA THR A 155 -14.45 -13.41 2.60
C THR A 155 -13.80 -14.79 2.76
N GLU A 156 -12.94 -15.18 1.81
CA GLU A 156 -12.19 -16.44 1.90
C GLU A 156 -11.21 -16.45 3.08
N MET A 157 -10.56 -15.32 3.38
CA MET A 157 -9.69 -15.17 4.56
C MET A 157 -10.47 -15.47 5.84
N LEU A 158 -11.63 -14.86 6.01
CA LEU A 158 -12.49 -15.10 7.18
C LEU A 158 -12.96 -16.57 7.25
N ARG A 159 -13.26 -17.19 6.10
CA ARG A 159 -13.70 -18.60 6.02
C ARG A 159 -12.59 -19.60 6.35
N ILE A 160 -11.37 -19.34 5.88
CA ILE A 160 -10.23 -20.27 5.99
C ILE A 160 -9.55 -20.16 7.36
N PHE A 161 -9.41 -18.94 7.88
CA PHE A 161 -8.64 -18.64 9.08
C PHE A 161 -9.49 -18.33 10.32
N GLY A 162 -10.82 -18.26 10.17
CA GLY A 162 -11.75 -17.93 11.25
C GLY A 162 -11.64 -18.82 12.48
N THR A 163 -11.83 -18.21 13.66
CA THR A 163 -12.08 -18.92 14.92
C THR A 163 -13.59 -18.98 15.20
N ASP A 164 -14.03 -19.96 15.99
CA ASP A 164 -15.46 -20.19 16.21
C ASP A 164 -16.12 -19.07 17.05
N ASN A 165 -15.39 -18.43 17.98
CA ASN A 165 -16.01 -17.59 19.01
C ASN A 165 -15.30 -16.26 19.35
N SER A 166 -14.03 -16.05 19.01
CA SER A 166 -13.28 -14.90 19.53
C SER A 166 -13.23 -13.70 18.60
N GLY A 167 -13.48 -13.89 17.30
CA GLY A 167 -13.26 -12.87 16.27
C GLY A 167 -11.82 -12.85 15.72
N ALA A 168 -10.85 -13.44 16.42
CA ALA A 168 -9.48 -13.58 15.96
C ALA A 168 -9.36 -14.62 14.84
N LEU A 169 -8.25 -14.58 14.11
CA LEU A 169 -7.93 -15.48 13.01
C LEU A 169 -6.68 -16.29 13.32
N PHE A 170 -6.72 -17.58 12.98
CA PHE A 170 -5.55 -18.46 13.00
C PHE A 170 -4.57 -18.06 11.89
N GLU A 171 -3.26 -18.19 12.15
CA GLU A 171 -2.26 -17.89 11.12
C GLU A 171 -2.28 -18.91 9.97
N SER A 172 -2.64 -20.16 10.28
CA SER A 172 -2.74 -21.26 9.33
C SER A 172 -4.20 -21.63 9.03
N GLY A 173 -4.46 -22.03 7.79
CA GLY A 173 -5.81 -22.32 7.31
C GLY A 173 -6.37 -23.61 7.90
N ASN A 174 -7.70 -23.68 8.02
CA ASN A 174 -8.43 -24.90 8.40
C ASN A 174 -8.37 -26.01 7.33
N ASP A 175 -7.93 -25.67 6.13
CA ASP A 175 -7.78 -26.56 4.99
C ASP A 175 -6.35 -27.09 4.81
N GLY A 176 -5.42 -26.70 5.69
CA GLY A 176 -4.02 -27.13 5.66
C GLY A 176 -3.76 -28.45 6.40
N GLU A 177 -2.48 -28.72 6.63
CA GLU A 177 -2.06 -29.84 7.49
C GLU A 177 -2.64 -29.68 8.90
N LYS A 178 -3.00 -30.81 9.51
CA LYS A 178 -3.53 -30.82 10.88
C LYS A 178 -2.41 -30.55 11.87
N LEU A 179 -2.25 -29.30 12.26
CA LEU A 179 -1.30 -28.89 13.30
C LEU A 179 -1.82 -29.30 14.69
N LEU A 180 -0.90 -29.68 15.58
CA LEU A 180 -1.22 -29.96 16.99
C LEU A 180 -1.69 -28.69 17.72
N VAL A 181 -1.07 -27.55 17.38
CA VAL A 181 -1.41 -26.23 17.91
C VAL A 181 -1.50 -25.26 16.74
N LYS A 182 -2.59 -24.50 16.67
CA LYS A 182 -2.73 -23.39 15.73
C LYS A 182 -2.43 -22.08 16.45
N HIS A 183 -1.59 -21.27 15.83
CA HIS A 183 -1.17 -19.99 16.40
C HIS A 183 -2.14 -18.87 16.05
N ILE A 184 -2.30 -17.96 17.00
CA ILE A 184 -2.99 -16.68 16.89
C ILE A 184 -2.02 -15.66 17.50
N SER A 185 -1.71 -14.59 16.77
CA SER A 185 -0.71 -13.61 17.20
C SER A 185 -1.22 -12.18 17.01
N SER A 186 -0.91 -11.33 17.99
CA SER A 186 -0.93 -9.87 17.87
C SER A 186 0.44 -9.24 17.71
N HIS A 187 1.50 -10.06 17.74
CA HIS A 187 2.87 -9.57 17.76
C HIS A 187 3.32 -9.16 16.36
N ASP A 188 3.69 -7.89 16.23
CA ASP A 188 4.36 -7.35 15.06
C ASP A 188 5.86 -7.66 15.18
N GLY A 189 6.37 -8.43 14.22
CA GLY A 189 7.79 -8.76 14.10
C GLY A 189 8.44 -7.96 12.98
N VAL A 190 9.16 -8.64 12.08
CA VAL A 190 9.66 -8.01 10.84
C VAL A 190 8.51 -7.53 9.95
N MET A 191 7.34 -8.17 10.06
CA MET A 191 6.09 -7.75 9.45
C MET A 191 5.02 -7.63 10.54
N PRO A 192 3.98 -6.79 10.32
CA PRO A 192 2.81 -6.77 11.18
C PRO A 192 2.16 -8.15 11.30
N SER A 193 1.48 -8.39 12.42
CA SER A 193 0.72 -9.62 12.62
C SER A 193 -0.40 -9.75 11.58
N GLY A 194 -0.65 -10.97 11.09
CA GLY A 194 -1.73 -11.22 10.12
C GLY A 194 -3.11 -10.74 10.60
N ASN A 195 -3.38 -10.80 11.91
CA ASN A 195 -4.62 -10.32 12.50
C ASN A 195 -4.73 -8.78 12.44
N SER A 196 -3.66 -8.05 12.75
CA SER A 196 -3.69 -6.57 12.67
C SER A 196 -3.88 -6.09 11.23
N MET A 197 -3.23 -6.74 10.27
CA MET A 197 -3.40 -6.46 8.85
C MET A 197 -4.81 -6.77 8.38
N ALA A 198 -5.36 -7.92 8.78
CA ALA A 198 -6.73 -8.31 8.46
C ALA A 198 -7.75 -7.32 9.05
N ALA A 199 -7.57 -6.90 10.31
CA ALA A 199 -8.44 -5.92 10.95
C ALA A 199 -8.49 -4.61 10.17
N LEU A 200 -7.32 -4.01 9.87
CA LEU A 200 -7.26 -2.77 9.09
C LEU A 200 -7.83 -2.94 7.68
N ALA A 201 -7.49 -4.03 6.98
CA ALA A 201 -7.97 -4.29 5.63
C ALA A 201 -9.51 -4.42 5.59
N LEU A 202 -10.10 -5.13 6.55
CA LEU A 202 -11.56 -5.31 6.66
C LEU A 202 -12.28 -4.01 7.02
N LEU A 203 -11.73 -3.20 7.93
CA LEU A 203 -12.28 -1.88 8.27
C LEU A 203 -12.27 -0.96 7.04
N ARG A 204 -11.14 -0.90 6.34
CA ARG A 204 -11.01 -0.12 5.10
C ARG A 204 -11.95 -0.60 4.01
N LEU A 205 -12.06 -1.91 3.83
CA LEU A 205 -12.97 -2.50 2.86
C LEU A 205 -14.41 -2.14 3.16
N GLY A 206 -14.86 -2.30 4.42
CA GLY A 206 -16.20 -1.90 4.85
C GLY A 206 -16.46 -0.40 4.65
N ARG A 207 -15.46 0.46 4.92
CA ARG A 207 -15.57 1.90 4.67
C ARG A 207 -15.54 2.26 3.19
N ILE A 208 -14.92 1.48 2.30
CA ILE A 208 -14.96 1.76 0.85
C ILE A 208 -16.27 1.26 0.22
N THR A 209 -16.70 0.05 0.58
CA THR A 209 -17.89 -0.58 -0.01
C THR A 209 -19.20 -0.15 0.64
N GLY A 210 -19.15 0.35 1.88
CA GLY A 210 -20.33 0.56 2.72
C GLY A 210 -20.91 -0.74 3.29
N ASP A 211 -20.24 -1.88 3.09
CA ASP A 211 -20.70 -3.17 3.60
C ASP A 211 -20.32 -3.35 5.08
N SER A 212 -21.34 -3.27 5.94
CA SER A 212 -21.17 -3.44 7.39
C SER A 212 -20.65 -4.83 7.79
N PHE A 213 -20.74 -5.84 6.93
CA PHE A 213 -20.16 -7.15 7.20
C PHE A 213 -18.65 -7.03 7.46
N PHE A 214 -17.91 -6.35 6.58
CA PHE A 214 -16.47 -6.24 6.72
C PHE A 214 -16.06 -5.35 7.90
N SER A 215 -16.71 -4.20 8.11
CA SER A 215 -16.39 -3.34 9.26
C SER A 215 -16.63 -4.05 10.59
N LYS A 216 -17.77 -4.73 10.76
CA LYS A 216 -18.07 -5.51 11.97
C LYS A 216 -17.06 -6.62 12.21
N ARG A 217 -16.56 -7.27 11.16
CA ARG A 217 -15.52 -8.32 11.28
C ARG A 217 -14.17 -7.73 11.66
N GLY A 218 -13.78 -6.60 11.06
CA GLY A 218 -12.57 -5.86 11.44
C GLY A 218 -12.58 -5.40 12.90
N GLU A 219 -13.70 -4.82 13.35
CA GLU A 219 -13.92 -4.46 14.75
C GLU A 219 -13.90 -5.66 15.69
N ALA A 220 -14.46 -6.80 15.26
CA ALA A 220 -14.45 -8.01 16.07
C ALA A 220 -13.01 -8.48 16.31
N ILE A 221 -12.15 -8.50 15.28
CA ILE A 221 -10.72 -8.81 15.42
C ILE A 221 -10.06 -7.80 16.37
N LEU A 222 -10.27 -6.49 16.18
CA LEU A 222 -9.73 -5.47 17.09
C LEU A 222 -10.09 -5.78 18.55
N ARG A 223 -11.37 -5.98 18.85
CA ARG A 223 -11.87 -6.28 20.19
C ARG A 223 -11.22 -7.52 20.80
N SER A 224 -10.91 -8.55 20.01
CA SER A 224 -10.22 -9.76 20.50
C SER A 224 -8.83 -9.49 21.06
N PHE A 225 -8.14 -8.46 20.54
CA PHE A 225 -6.73 -8.21 20.87
C PHE A 225 -6.51 -6.98 21.74
N MET A 226 -7.46 -6.06 21.89
CA MET A 226 -7.24 -4.81 22.63
C MET A 226 -6.75 -5.02 24.07
N GLY A 227 -7.19 -6.09 24.75
CA GLY A 227 -6.67 -6.44 26.08
C GLY A 227 -5.18 -6.81 26.08
N THR A 228 -4.68 -7.47 25.02
CA THR A 228 -3.26 -7.81 24.85
C THR A 228 -2.46 -6.59 24.38
N VAL A 229 -3.00 -5.83 23.43
CA VAL A 229 -2.37 -4.60 22.91
C VAL A 229 -2.16 -3.58 24.03
N ALA A 230 -3.12 -3.42 24.94
CA ALA A 230 -3.00 -2.50 26.08
C ALA A 230 -1.85 -2.87 27.04
N GLN A 231 -1.47 -4.15 27.12
CA GLN A 231 -0.38 -4.60 27.98
C GLN A 231 1.01 -4.36 27.37
N ALA A 232 1.12 -4.43 26.03
CA ALA A 232 2.38 -4.20 25.32
C ALA A 232 2.15 -3.51 23.96
N PRO A 233 1.80 -2.21 23.93
CA PRO A 233 1.39 -1.53 22.69
C PRO A 233 2.48 -1.51 21.61
N THR A 234 3.76 -1.41 22.03
CA THR A 234 4.92 -1.40 21.13
C THR A 234 5.10 -2.71 20.35
N ASN A 235 4.50 -3.80 20.82
CA ASN A 235 4.54 -5.09 20.16
C ASN A 235 3.42 -5.28 19.13
N SER A 236 2.52 -4.30 18.98
CA SER A 236 1.29 -4.41 18.19
C SER A 236 0.90 -3.06 17.56
N LEU A 237 1.90 -2.31 17.04
CA LEU A 237 1.70 -0.97 16.49
C LEU A 237 0.71 -0.94 15.32
N TYR A 238 0.64 -2.00 14.52
CA TYR A 238 -0.29 -2.07 13.40
C TYR A 238 -1.74 -2.26 13.89
N PHE A 239 -1.94 -2.89 15.05
CA PHE A 239 -3.25 -2.88 15.70
C PHE A 239 -3.65 -1.49 16.19
N LEU A 240 -2.70 -0.69 16.67
CA LEU A 240 -2.97 0.71 17.00
C LEU A 240 -3.33 1.53 15.76
N SER A 241 -2.74 1.22 14.60
CA SER A 241 -3.12 1.83 13.32
C SER A 241 -4.55 1.42 12.90
N ALA A 242 -4.92 0.16 13.12
CA ALA A 242 -6.28 -0.32 12.89
C ALA A 242 -7.30 0.32 13.86
N LEU A 243 -6.92 0.49 15.13
CA LEU A 243 -7.73 1.18 16.14
C LEU A 243 -7.91 2.66 15.77
N ASP A 244 -6.83 3.35 15.41
CA ASP A 244 -6.86 4.74 14.94
C ASP A 244 -7.80 4.90 13.74
N PHE A 245 -7.75 3.98 12.76
CA PHE A 245 -8.68 4.00 11.64
C PHE A 245 -10.15 3.80 12.06
N SER A 246 -10.39 2.89 13.01
CA SER A 246 -11.72 2.56 13.55
C SER A 246 -12.34 3.72 14.32
N ASP A 247 -11.55 4.36 15.18
CA ASP A 247 -12.02 5.42 16.10
C ASP A 247 -11.96 6.81 15.46
N SER A 248 -11.18 6.98 14.39
CA SER A 248 -11.14 8.22 13.62
C SER A 248 -12.49 8.53 12.98
N PRO A 249 -12.92 9.82 12.97
CA PRO A 249 -14.06 10.24 12.19
C PRO A 249 -13.91 9.79 10.74
N GLU A 250 -15.01 9.33 10.14
CA GLU A 250 -14.95 8.84 8.77
C GLU A 250 -14.54 9.96 7.83
N TYR A 251 -13.44 9.72 7.11
CA TYR A 251 -12.99 10.57 6.02
C TYR A 251 -13.21 9.82 4.71
N THR A 252 -14.25 10.20 3.98
CA THR A 252 -14.62 9.61 2.69
C THR A 252 -14.62 10.69 1.62
N VAL A 253 -13.88 10.45 0.54
CA VAL A 253 -13.84 11.31 -0.63
C VAL A 253 -14.45 10.55 -1.80
N THR A 254 -15.62 10.98 -2.26
CA THR A 254 -16.27 10.41 -3.45
C THR A 254 -16.09 11.35 -4.62
N ILE A 255 -15.63 10.85 -5.76
CA ILE A 255 -15.38 11.62 -6.97
C ILE A 255 -16.30 11.11 -8.09
N SER A 256 -16.91 12.03 -8.81
CA SER A 256 -17.71 11.76 -10.00
C SER A 256 -17.17 12.54 -11.20
N GLY A 257 -17.23 11.97 -12.40
CA GLY A 257 -16.80 12.61 -13.65
C GLY A 257 -16.10 11.63 -14.60
N GLU A 258 -15.69 12.09 -15.77
CA GLU A 258 -14.94 11.25 -16.72
C GLU A 258 -13.54 10.95 -16.18
N ARG A 259 -13.10 9.68 -16.28
CA ARG A 259 -11.86 9.20 -15.63
C ARG A 259 -10.61 9.99 -16.02
N ASN A 260 -10.51 10.41 -17.28
CA ASN A 260 -9.39 11.21 -17.80
C ASN A 260 -9.32 12.62 -17.20
N GLU A 261 -10.42 13.14 -16.66
CA GLU A 261 -10.50 14.47 -16.04
C GLU A 261 -10.24 14.43 -14.52
N LEU A 262 -10.18 13.24 -13.90
CA LEU A 262 -10.01 13.12 -12.45
C LEU A 262 -8.55 13.30 -11.99
N LYS A 263 -7.58 13.15 -12.90
CA LYS A 263 -6.15 13.13 -12.56
C LYS A 263 -5.70 14.35 -11.73
N PRO A 264 -6.08 15.61 -12.07
CA PRO A 264 -5.69 16.77 -11.26
C PRO A 264 -6.24 16.74 -9.83
N PHE A 265 -7.49 16.29 -9.64
CA PHE A 265 -8.11 16.17 -8.32
C PHE A 265 -7.43 15.09 -7.47
N LEU A 266 -7.14 13.93 -8.07
CA LEU A 266 -6.42 12.84 -7.42
C LEU A 266 -5.01 13.27 -7.02
N CYS A 267 -4.27 13.95 -7.90
CA CYS A 267 -2.95 14.47 -7.58
C CYS A 267 -2.98 15.41 -6.36
N LEU A 268 -3.96 16.32 -6.28
CA LEU A 268 -4.11 17.19 -5.11
C LEU A 268 -4.42 16.39 -3.85
N LEU A 269 -5.38 15.46 -3.90
CA LEU A 269 -5.76 14.63 -2.75
C LEU A 269 -4.58 13.80 -2.22
N TYR A 270 -3.79 13.20 -3.11
CA TYR A 270 -2.61 12.41 -2.71
C TYR A 270 -1.40 13.25 -2.32
N SER A 271 -1.33 14.53 -2.71
CA SER A 271 -0.27 15.44 -2.25
C SER A 271 -0.42 15.86 -0.79
N LYS A 272 -1.61 15.69 -0.21
CA LYS A 272 -1.92 16.03 1.18
C LYS A 272 -1.91 14.77 2.05
N PHE A 273 -1.38 14.89 3.25
CA PHE A 273 -1.45 13.81 4.24
C PHE A 273 -2.83 13.81 4.91
N ILE A 274 -3.71 12.93 4.45
CA ILE A 274 -5.07 12.78 4.99
C ILE A 274 -5.20 11.36 5.57
N PRO A 275 -4.89 11.17 6.87
CA PRO A 275 -4.92 9.84 7.47
C PRO A 275 -6.35 9.27 7.44
N ASN A 276 -6.44 7.95 7.30
CA ASN A 276 -7.70 7.20 7.35
C ASN A 276 -8.75 7.55 6.27
N ALA A 277 -8.37 8.38 5.29
CA ALA A 277 -9.18 8.69 4.12
C ALA A 277 -9.37 7.46 3.23
N VAL A 278 -10.59 7.32 2.72
CA VAL A 278 -10.89 6.39 1.63
C VAL A 278 -11.43 7.13 0.41
N PHE A 279 -10.98 6.72 -0.76
CA PHE A 279 -11.40 7.29 -2.03
C PHE A 279 -12.40 6.38 -2.74
N ARG A 280 -13.50 6.95 -3.23
CA ARG A 280 -14.54 6.25 -3.98
C ARG A 280 -14.77 6.94 -5.31
N TYR A 281 -15.11 6.17 -6.33
CA TYR A 281 -15.53 6.68 -7.63
C TYR A 281 -17.00 6.35 -7.86
N ALA A 282 -17.82 7.38 -8.10
CA ALA A 282 -19.26 7.24 -8.32
C ALA A 282 -19.65 7.27 -9.80
N GLY A 283 -18.70 6.93 -10.70
CA GLY A 283 -18.94 6.92 -12.13
C GLY A 283 -18.95 8.33 -12.74
N LYS A 284 -19.59 8.45 -13.90
CA LYS A 284 -19.69 9.71 -14.64
C LYS A 284 -20.55 10.78 -13.95
N GLY A 285 -21.26 10.44 -12.88
CA GLY A 285 -22.11 11.36 -12.14
C GLY A 285 -23.39 11.77 -12.86
N GLU A 286 -23.94 10.88 -13.69
CA GLU A 286 -25.18 11.12 -14.47
C GLU A 286 -26.46 10.88 -13.64
N ALA A 287 -26.38 10.12 -12.55
CA ALA A 287 -27.52 9.79 -11.69
C ALA A 287 -27.09 9.45 -10.25
N GLY A 288 -28.03 9.54 -9.30
CA GLY A 288 -27.81 9.22 -7.89
C GLY A 288 -27.37 10.41 -7.03
N ASN A 289 -26.77 10.13 -5.87
CA ASN A 289 -26.42 11.12 -4.85
C ASN A 289 -25.10 11.88 -5.13
N TYR A 290 -24.32 11.45 -6.11
CA TYR A 290 -22.99 11.99 -6.43
C TYR A 290 -22.92 12.42 -7.90
N GLN A 291 -23.59 13.52 -8.23
CA GLN A 291 -23.68 14.03 -9.60
C GLN A 291 -22.54 15.00 -9.95
N THR A 292 -22.24 15.15 -11.23
CA THR A 292 -21.34 16.23 -11.66
C THR A 292 -22.04 17.59 -11.56
N LEU A 293 -21.40 18.57 -10.93
CA LEU A 293 -21.83 19.97 -10.95
C LEU A 293 -21.34 20.64 -12.23
N GLU A 294 -22.28 21.24 -12.98
CA GLU A 294 -22.01 21.94 -14.24
C GLU A 294 -21.31 21.06 -15.30
N GLY A 295 -21.55 19.74 -15.24
CA GLY A 295 -20.90 18.77 -16.14
C GLY A 295 -19.39 18.60 -15.92
N ARG A 296 -18.87 19.05 -14.77
CA ARG A 296 -17.45 18.94 -14.42
C ARG A 296 -17.21 17.87 -13.36
N PRO A 297 -16.00 17.28 -13.29
CA PRO A 297 -15.62 16.42 -12.18
C PRO A 297 -15.93 17.08 -10.83
N THR A 298 -16.57 16.34 -9.95
CA THR A 298 -17.06 16.85 -8.67
C THR A 298 -16.60 15.94 -7.55
N VAL A 299 -16.06 16.56 -6.51
CA VAL A 299 -15.53 15.89 -5.32
C VAL A 299 -16.46 16.17 -4.15
N TYR A 300 -16.90 15.10 -3.52
CA TYR A 300 -17.73 15.08 -2.33
C TYR A 300 -16.89 14.61 -1.16
N VAL A 301 -16.73 15.48 -0.15
CA VAL A 301 -15.92 15.17 1.02
C VAL A 301 -16.83 15.07 2.25
N CYS A 302 -16.81 13.90 2.89
CA CYS A 302 -17.37 13.71 4.21
C CYS A 302 -16.22 13.48 5.19
N ALA A 303 -16.13 14.32 6.23
CA ALA A 303 -15.08 14.31 7.23
C ALA A 303 -15.63 14.80 8.58
N LYS A 304 -15.04 14.39 9.70
CA LYS A 304 -15.42 14.87 11.05
C LYS A 304 -16.93 14.74 11.35
N ASN A 305 -17.57 13.66 10.90
CA ASN A 305 -19.00 13.38 11.03
C ASN A 305 -19.94 14.36 10.30
N ALA A 306 -19.43 15.09 9.30
CA ALA A 306 -20.22 15.97 8.44
C ALA A 306 -19.84 15.78 6.97
N CYS A 307 -20.79 16.04 6.07
CA CYS A 307 -20.50 16.15 4.63
C CYS A 307 -20.48 17.62 4.22
N TYR A 308 -19.42 18.01 3.51
CA TYR A 308 -19.19 19.37 3.06
C TYR A 308 -19.85 19.63 1.71
N GLN A 309 -19.93 20.90 1.32
CA GLN A 309 -20.45 21.27 0.00
C GLN A 309 -19.57 20.66 -1.10
N PRO A 310 -20.15 20.07 -2.15
CA PRO A 310 -19.37 19.46 -3.23
C PRO A 310 -18.59 20.53 -4.00
N VAL A 311 -17.36 20.18 -4.41
CA VAL A 311 -16.45 21.10 -5.13
C VAL A 311 -16.09 20.55 -6.50
N ASN A 312 -16.04 21.41 -7.51
CA ASN A 312 -15.70 21.05 -8.90
C ASN A 312 -14.53 21.88 -9.48
N ARG A 313 -13.77 22.55 -8.60
CA ARG A 313 -12.54 23.32 -8.93
C ARG A 313 -11.41 22.93 -7.99
N ILE A 314 -10.17 22.97 -8.50
CA ILE A 314 -8.98 22.56 -7.76
C ILE A 314 -8.69 23.50 -6.59
N GLU A 315 -8.87 24.81 -6.78
CA GLU A 315 -8.64 25.82 -5.75
C GLU A 315 -9.63 25.63 -4.59
N ALA A 316 -10.90 25.40 -4.91
CA ALA A 316 -11.94 25.15 -3.92
C ALA A 316 -11.69 23.84 -3.16
N LEU A 317 -11.22 22.79 -3.84
CA LEU A 317 -10.80 21.56 -3.17
C LEU A 317 -9.59 21.80 -2.26
N SER A 318 -8.59 22.58 -2.69
CA SER A 318 -7.41 22.87 -1.86
C SER A 318 -7.80 23.59 -0.57
N THR A 319 -8.66 24.61 -0.65
CA THR A 319 -9.17 25.33 0.52
C THR A 319 -9.97 24.40 1.42
N LEU A 320 -10.86 23.58 0.86
CA LEU A 320 -11.64 22.61 1.64
C LEU A 320 -10.74 21.62 2.38
N LEU A 321 -9.68 21.12 1.73
CA LEU A 321 -8.73 20.20 2.36
C LEU A 321 -7.99 20.87 3.54
N GLU A 322 -7.61 22.14 3.43
CA GLU A 322 -6.95 22.91 4.49
C GLU A 322 -7.85 23.16 5.72
N GLU A 323 -9.17 23.24 5.53
CA GLU A 323 -10.13 23.41 6.64
C GLU A 323 -10.33 22.11 7.45
N ILE A 324 -10.14 20.95 6.80
CA ILE A 324 -10.51 19.65 7.37
C ILE A 324 -9.32 18.82 7.85
N THR A 325 -8.13 19.03 7.30
CA THR A 325 -6.86 18.46 7.81
C THR A 325 -6.31 19.28 8.96
#